data_AF-A0A077ZMH1-F1
#
_entry.id   AF-A0A077ZMH1-F1
#
_cell.length_a   1.000
_cell.length_b   1.000
_cell.length_c   1.000
_cell.angle_alpha   90.00
_cell.angle_beta   90.00
_cell.angle_gamma   90.00
#
_symmetry.space_group_name_H-M   'P 1'
#
loop_
_entity.id
_entity.type
_entity.pdbx_description
1 polymer ?
#
loop_
_entity_poly.entity_id
_entity_poly.type
_entity_poly.pdbx_seq_one_letter_code
_entity_poly.pdbx_strand_id
1 'polypeptide(L)'
;MLHHDLSARYEDILGVEVPSWVIDPLSAAELELQEELVELQANEELKGKVLKNGYQAFWLQRGIAESYPGLWNIARKLLLAFPSTYLAEKGFSVVADLLTKKKPIANSKARRPATALR
;
A
#
# COMPACT_ATOMS: atom_id res chain seq x y z
N MET A 1 -12.31 -13.66 -13.90
CA MET A 1 -13.18 -13.26 -12.76
C MET A 1 -12.37 -12.71 -11.58
N LEU A 2 -11.34 -13.40 -11.08
CA LEU A 2 -10.54 -12.87 -9.94
C LEU A 2 -9.84 -11.53 -10.23
N HIS A 3 -9.29 -11.35 -11.43
CA HIS A 3 -8.60 -10.11 -11.80
C HIS A 3 -9.53 -8.89 -11.70
N HIS A 4 -10.73 -8.93 -12.29
CA HIS A 4 -11.67 -7.80 -12.22
C HIS A 4 -12.09 -7.47 -10.78
N ASP A 5 -12.22 -8.50 -9.94
CA ASP A 5 -12.65 -8.38 -8.54
C ASP A 5 -11.53 -7.78 -7.69
N LEU A 6 -10.27 -8.10 -7.99
CA LEU A 6 -9.11 -7.44 -7.39
C LEU A 6 -8.96 -6.01 -7.91
N SER A 7 -9.02 -5.79 -9.23
CA SER A 7 -8.91 -4.45 -9.81
C SER A 7 -9.95 -3.47 -9.26
N ALA A 8 -11.21 -3.89 -9.14
CA ALA A 8 -12.27 -3.05 -8.55
C ALA A 8 -12.04 -2.77 -7.06
N ARG A 9 -11.50 -3.72 -6.30
CA ARG A 9 -11.25 -3.55 -4.85
C ARG A 9 -10.02 -2.71 -4.51
N TYR A 10 -9.06 -2.63 -5.44
CA TYR A 10 -7.80 -1.91 -5.28
C TYR A 10 -7.70 -0.70 -6.22
N GLU A 11 -8.83 -0.26 -6.81
CA GLU A 11 -8.87 0.91 -7.69
C GLU A 11 -8.33 2.17 -7.03
N ASP A 12 -8.58 2.33 -5.73
CA ASP A 12 -8.08 3.44 -4.93
C ASP A 12 -6.55 3.42 -4.77
N ILE A 13 -5.92 2.25 -4.62
CA ILE A 13 -4.46 2.13 -4.68
C ILE A 13 -3.95 2.47 -6.08
N LEU A 14 -4.61 1.94 -7.12
CA LEU A 14 -4.21 2.19 -8.51
C LEU A 14 -4.32 3.67 -8.89
N GLY A 15 -5.21 4.42 -8.22
CA GLY A 15 -5.38 5.86 -8.37
C GLY A 15 -4.47 6.72 -7.50
N VAL A 16 -3.63 6.15 -6.63
CA VAL A 16 -2.67 6.94 -5.84
C VAL A 16 -1.64 7.56 -6.77
N GLU A 17 -1.61 8.89 -6.81
CA GLU A 17 -0.58 9.64 -7.50
C GLU A 17 0.72 9.55 -6.69
N VAL A 18 1.71 8.87 -7.26
CA VAL A 18 3.06 8.84 -6.70
C VAL A 18 3.84 9.98 -7.33
N PRO A 19 4.34 10.94 -6.53
CA PRO A 19 5.20 11.99 -7.05
C PRO A 19 6.39 11.41 -7.82
N SER A 20 6.72 12.00 -8.96
CA SER A 20 7.80 11.50 -9.82
C SER A 20 9.12 11.41 -9.07
N TRP A 21 9.39 12.35 -8.16
CA TRP A 21 10.61 12.39 -7.36
C TRP A 21 10.78 11.20 -6.40
N VAL A 22 9.70 10.50 -6.04
CA VAL A 22 9.79 9.30 -5.18
C VAL A 22 10.39 8.13 -5.95
N ILE A 23 10.07 8.02 -7.24
CA ILE A 23 10.55 6.96 -8.14
C ILE A 23 11.88 7.35 -8.79
N ASP A 24 11.99 8.61 -9.19
CA ASP A 24 13.21 9.21 -9.70
C ASP A 24 13.51 10.50 -8.93
N PRO A 25 14.32 10.43 -7.85
CA PRO A 25 14.75 11.62 -7.09
C PRO A 25 15.44 12.69 -7.95
N LEU A 26 15.89 12.34 -9.15
CA LEU A 26 16.50 13.26 -10.10
C LEU A 26 15.45 14.02 -10.93
N SER A 27 14.21 13.54 -10.98
CA SER A 27 13.09 14.24 -11.57
C SER A 27 12.57 15.30 -10.60
N ALA A 28 12.82 16.58 -10.91
CA ALA A 28 12.24 17.70 -10.18
C ALA A 28 10.75 17.85 -10.52
N ALA A 29 9.96 18.39 -9.56
CA ALA A 29 8.87 19.36 -9.79
C ALA A 29 7.91 19.56 -8.58
N GLU A 30 8.27 19.24 -7.34
CA GLU A 30 7.39 19.54 -6.19
C GLU A 30 7.80 20.83 -5.46
N LEU A 31 6.84 21.74 -5.28
CA LEU A 31 7.02 23.07 -4.65
C LEU A 31 7.27 23.00 -3.13
N GLU A 32 6.74 21.97 -2.45
CA GLU A 32 6.72 21.90 -0.98
C GLU A 32 8.10 21.57 -0.35
N LEU A 33 8.99 20.90 -1.09
CA LEU A 33 10.30 20.44 -0.59
C LEU A 33 11.44 20.84 -1.53
N GLN A 34 11.28 21.98 -2.19
CA GLN A 34 12.20 22.43 -3.23
C GLN A 34 13.64 22.55 -2.72
N GLU A 35 13.87 22.98 -1.47
CA GLU A 35 15.21 23.08 -0.87
C GLU A 35 15.89 21.71 -0.74
N GLU A 36 15.24 20.75 -0.06
CA GLU A 36 15.78 19.39 0.09
C GLU A 36 15.97 18.70 -1.28
N LEU A 37 15.06 18.91 -2.23
CA LEU A 37 15.18 18.35 -3.59
C LEU A 37 16.37 18.91 -4.34
N VAL A 38 16.58 20.22 -4.31
CA VAL A 38 17.69 20.87 -5.01
C VAL A 38 19.02 20.42 -4.42
N GLU A 39 19.13 20.30 -3.10
CA GLU A 39 20.34 19.79 -2.45
C GLU A 39 20.62 18.33 -2.81
N LEU A 40 19.58 17.48 -2.80
CA LEU A 40 19.70 16.09 -3.19
C LEU A 40 20.12 15.95 -4.66
N GLN A 41 19.58 16.78 -5.54
CA GLN A 41 19.93 16.83 -6.96
C GLN A 41 21.29 17.47 -7.25
N ALA A 42 21.81 18.32 -6.37
CA ALA A 42 23.18 18.84 -6.48
C ALA A 42 24.22 17.78 -6.07
N ASN A 43 23.82 16.75 -5.33
CA ASN A 43 24.74 15.75 -4.80
C ASN A 43 24.97 14.59 -5.77
N GLU A 44 26.03 14.71 -6.58
CA GLU A 44 26.45 13.68 -7.56
C GLU A 44 26.71 12.30 -6.92
N GLU A 45 27.18 12.24 -5.67
CA GLU A 45 27.39 10.97 -4.96
C GLU A 45 26.06 10.24 -4.73
N LEU A 46 25.01 10.99 -4.35
CA LEU A 46 23.68 10.44 -4.15
C LEU A 46 23.04 10.00 -5.48
N LYS A 47 23.25 10.74 -6.58
CA LYS A 47 22.80 10.32 -7.91
C LYS A 47 23.35 8.94 -8.27
N GLY A 48 24.65 8.74 -8.06
CA GLY A 48 25.30 7.46 -8.28
C GLY A 48 24.70 6.34 -7.42
N LYS A 49 24.32 6.62 -6.17
CA LYS A 49 23.68 5.64 -5.28
C LYS A 49 22.28 5.24 -5.75
N VAL A 50 21.47 6.20 -6.19
CA VAL A 50 20.13 5.93 -6.76
C VAL A 50 20.24 5.05 -8.00
N LEU A 51 21.13 5.41 -8.93
CA LEU A 51 21.36 4.65 -10.17
C LEU A 51 21.86 3.22 -9.90
N LYS A 52 22.70 3.03 -8.89
CA LYS A 52 23.31 1.73 -8.58
C LYS A 52 22.37 0.80 -7.81
N ASN A 53 21.65 1.32 -6.82
CA ASN A 53 20.86 0.50 -5.89
C ASN A 53 19.35 0.59 -6.13
N GLY A 54 18.90 1.52 -6.97
CA GLY A 54 17.49 1.86 -7.15
C GLY A 54 16.92 2.76 -6.05
N TYR A 55 15.77 3.38 -6.32
CA TYR A 55 15.11 4.34 -5.44
C TYR A 55 14.68 3.72 -4.09
N GLN A 56 14.23 2.47 -4.08
CA GLN A 56 13.76 1.79 -2.86
C GLN A 56 14.90 1.67 -1.82
N ALA A 57 16.05 1.14 -2.25
CA ALA A 57 17.21 0.98 -1.39
C ALA A 57 17.84 2.33 -1.02
N PHE A 58 17.72 3.33 -1.88
CA PHE A 58 18.16 4.70 -1.60
C PHE A 58 17.38 5.33 -0.45
N TRP A 59 16.04 5.33 -0.50
CA TRP A 59 15.21 5.94 0.55
C TRP A 59 15.36 5.24 1.90
N LEU A 60 15.61 3.93 1.92
CA LEU A 60 15.80 3.15 3.15
C LEU A 60 17.14 3.41 3.86
N GLN A 61 18.03 4.24 3.31
CA GLN A 61 19.30 4.57 3.95
C GLN A 61 19.09 5.52 5.13
N ARG A 62 19.72 5.18 6.26
CA ARG A 62 19.68 6.02 7.46
C ARG A 62 20.16 7.46 7.22
N GLY A 63 21.18 7.63 6.38
CA GLY A 63 21.69 8.96 6.04
C GLY A 63 20.66 9.82 5.30
N ILE A 64 19.84 9.23 4.44
CA ILE A 64 18.78 9.97 3.74
C ILE A 64 17.68 10.40 4.71
N ALA A 65 17.29 9.52 5.64
CA ALA A 65 16.31 9.84 6.66
C ALA A 65 16.72 10.97 7.61
N GLU A 66 18.04 11.11 7.86
CA GLU A 66 18.59 12.15 8.73
C GLU A 66 18.87 13.46 7.97
N SER A 67 19.36 13.39 6.72
CA SER A 67 19.70 14.57 5.91
C SER A 67 18.49 15.21 5.21
N TYR A 68 17.49 14.43 4.82
CA TYR A 68 16.33 14.89 4.04
C TYR A 68 15.03 14.41 4.71
N PRO A 69 14.72 14.91 5.93
CA PRO A 69 13.60 14.41 6.72
C PRO A 69 12.24 14.69 6.08
N GLY A 70 12.08 15.80 5.36
CA GLY A 70 10.85 16.14 4.65
C GLY A 70 10.56 15.15 3.54
N LEU A 71 11.54 14.92 2.67
CA LEU A 71 11.44 13.97 1.56
C LEU A 71 11.25 12.54 2.07
N TRP A 72 12.04 12.13 3.06
CA TRP A 72 11.93 10.82 3.68
C TRP A 72 10.54 10.60 4.27
N ASN A 73 9.93 11.60 4.91
CA ASN A 73 8.62 11.43 5.52
C ASN A 73 7.53 11.11 4.48
N ILE A 74 7.58 11.74 3.30
CA ILE A 74 6.63 11.48 2.21
C ILE A 74 6.96 10.13 1.54
N ALA A 75 8.23 9.89 1.19
CA ALA A 75 8.66 8.63 0.58
C ALA A 75 8.32 7.43 1.47
N ARG A 76 8.51 7.54 2.79
CA ARG A 76 8.14 6.49 3.76
C ARG A 76 6.64 6.24 3.78
N LYS A 77 5.79 7.28 3.72
CA LYS A 77 4.33 7.07 3.70
C LYS A 77 3.90 6.29 2.46
N LEU A 78 4.46 6.63 1.30
CA LEU A 78 4.14 6.00 0.02
C LEU A 78 4.75 4.60 -0.13
N LEU A 79 5.99 4.39 0.31
CA LEU A 79 6.70 3.11 0.15
C LEU A 79 6.41 2.10 1.26
N LEU A 80 6.23 2.56 2.51
CA LEU A 80 6.16 1.67 3.68
C LEU A 80 4.78 1.65 4.33
N ALA A 81 4.17 2.80 4.61
CA ALA A 81 2.98 2.83 5.45
C ALA A 81 1.68 2.51 4.68
N PHE A 82 1.54 3.06 3.48
CA PHE A 82 0.31 2.96 2.70
C PHE A 82 0.11 1.55 2.13
N PRO A 83 1.09 0.92 1.42
CA PRO A 83 0.84 -0.37 0.82
C PRO A 83 0.70 -1.49 1.85
N SER A 84 1.56 -1.60 2.87
CA SER A 84 1.54 -2.80 3.73
C SER A 84 0.32 -2.90 4.63
N THR A 85 -0.04 -1.80 5.32
CA THR A 85 -1.16 -1.80 6.28
C THR A 85 -2.48 -1.92 5.55
N TYR A 86 -2.67 -1.12 4.49
CA TYR A 86 -3.88 -1.16 3.70
C TYR A 86 -4.06 -2.50 2.97
N LEU A 87 -2.99 -3.06 2.39
CA LEU A 87 -3.07 -4.39 1.74
C LEU A 87 -3.39 -5.48 2.77
N ALA A 88 -2.88 -5.38 4.00
CA ALA A 88 -3.25 -6.30 5.07
C ALA A 88 -4.74 -6.16 5.41
N GLU A 89 -5.23 -4.95 5.68
CA GLU A 89 -6.63 -4.68 6.00
C GLU A 89 -7.58 -5.16 4.90
N LYS A 90 -7.32 -4.78 3.64
CA LYS A 90 -8.13 -5.23 2.49
C LYS A 90 -8.03 -6.73 2.28
N GLY A 91 -6.83 -7.31 2.36
CA GLY A 91 -6.62 -8.75 2.23
C GLY A 91 -7.41 -9.53 3.28
N PHE A 92 -7.36 -9.11 4.54
CA PHE A 92 -8.15 -9.72 5.62
C PHE A 92 -9.66 -9.49 5.45
N SER A 93 -10.09 -8.33 4.93
CA SER A 93 -11.50 -8.10 4.59
C SER A 93 -12.03 -9.14 3.60
N VAL A 94 -11.25 -9.48 2.56
CA VAL A 94 -11.63 -10.53 1.60
C VAL A 94 -11.77 -11.90 2.28
N VAL A 95 -10.85 -12.24 3.19
CA VAL A 95 -10.92 -13.48 3.96
C VAL A 95 -12.16 -13.50 4.84
N ALA A 96 -12.47 -12.40 5.53
CA ALA A 96 -13.67 -12.27 6.36
C ALA A 96 -14.96 -12.44 5.53
N ASP A 97 -15.05 -11.81 4.36
CA ASP A 97 -16.20 -11.93 3.45
C ASP A 97 -16.38 -13.37 2.93
N LEU A 98 -15.29 -14.07 2.63
CA LEU A 98 -15.33 -15.48 2.21
C LEU A 98 -15.82 -16.38 3.35
N LEU A 99 -15.37 -16.13 4.59
CA LEU A 99 -15.79 -16.88 5.77
C LEU A 99 -17.27 -16.65 6.11
N THR A 100 -17.77 -15.41 5.97
CA THR A 100 -19.16 -15.08 6.27
C THR A 100 -20.11 -15.61 5.19
N LYS A 101 -19.74 -15.55 3.91
CA LYS A 101 -20.53 -16.15 2.81
C LYS A 101 -20.68 -17.67 2.93
N LYS A 102 -19.71 -18.38 3.51
CA LYS A 102 -19.74 -19.85 3.61
C LYS A 102 -20.67 -20.40 4.71
N LYS A 103 -21.43 -19.56 5.42
CA LYS A 103 -22.37 -20.05 6.44
C LYS A 103 -23.84 -19.80 6.07
N PRO A 104 -24.45 -20.57 5.15
CA PRO A 104 -25.89 -20.72 5.18
C PRO A 104 -26.24 -21.55 6.42
N ILE A 105 -26.58 -20.90 7.54
CA ILE A 105 -27.36 -21.55 8.61
C ILE A 105 -28.79 -21.66 8.08
N ALA A 106 -28.97 -22.42 7.00
CA ALA A 106 -30.24 -23.07 6.70
C ALA A 106 -30.31 -24.31 7.58
N ASN A 107 -30.31 -24.09 8.89
CA ASN A 107 -30.87 -25.03 9.86
C ASN A 107 -32.26 -24.51 10.24
N SER A 108 -33.08 -24.24 9.23
CA SER A 108 -34.52 -24.15 9.38
C SER A 108 -35.10 -25.48 8.86
N LYS A 109 -35.76 -26.22 9.75
CA LYS A 109 -36.66 -27.37 9.49
C LYS A 109 -36.05 -28.76 9.26
N ALA A 110 -35.39 -29.30 10.29
CA ALA A 110 -35.48 -30.74 10.60
C ALA A 110 -36.38 -30.88 11.85
N ARG A 111 -37.70 -30.74 11.73
CA ARG A 111 -38.64 -31.83 11.43
C ARG A 111 -38.48 -33.03 12.38
N ARG A 112 -39.17 -33.01 13.53
CA ARG A 112 -39.85 -34.21 14.05
C ARG A 112 -41.19 -33.81 14.67
N PRO A 113 -42.32 -34.33 14.15
CA PRO A 113 -43.63 -34.16 14.76
C PRO A 113 -43.77 -35.12 15.93
N ALA A 114 -44.11 -34.63 17.12
CA ALA A 114 -44.52 -35.48 18.23
C ALA A 114 -46.01 -35.80 18.07
N THR A 115 -46.28 -36.85 17.29
CA THR A 115 -47.55 -37.57 17.37
C THR A 115 -47.59 -38.29 18.73
N ALA A 116 -48.15 -37.66 19.75
CA ALA A 116 -48.57 -38.34 20.98
C ALA A 116 -50.00 -38.85 20.74
N LEU A 117 -50.12 -40.04 20.15
CA LEU A 117 -50.41 -41.30 20.86
C LEU A 117 -51.73 -41.24 21.65
N ARG A 118 -52.75 -41.70 20.93
CA ARG A 118 -53.83 -42.60 21.35
C ARG A 118 -55.01 -42.02 22.12
#